data_AF-E9ITY2-F1
#
_entry.id   AF-E9ITY2-F1
#
_cell.length_a   1.000
_cell.length_b   1.000
_cell.length_c   1.000
_cell.angle_alpha   90.00
_cell.angle_beta   90.00
_cell.angle_gamma   90.00
#
_symmetry.space_group_name_H-M   'P 1'
#
loop_
_entity.id
_entity.type
_entity.pdbx_description
1 polymer ?
#
loop_
_entity_poly.entity_id
_entity_poly.type
_entity_poly.pdbx_seq_one_letter_code
_entity_poly.pdbx_strand_id
1 'polypeptide(L)' 'RYDTAYACEGKTLEIECGEGKLIHLIRANYGRFSITICNEHGNTEWSVNCMSPKSFRVLNNE' A
#
# COMPACT_ATOMS: atom_id res chain seq x y z
N ARG A 1 3.47 -16.34 -7.80
CA ARG A 1 2.68 -15.16 -8.25
C ARG A 1 2.47 -14.27 -7.04
N TYR A 2 2.68 -12.98 -7.17
CA TYR A 2 2.47 -11.98 -6.13
C TYR A 2 1.31 -11.09 -6.55
N ASP A 3 0.50 -10.67 -5.59
CA ASP A 3 -0.60 -9.74 -5.82
C ASP A 3 -0.27 -8.41 -5.11
N THR A 4 -0.62 -7.29 -5.74
CA THR A 4 -0.40 -5.95 -5.20
C THR A 4 -1.74 -5.24 -5.10
N ALA A 5 -2.02 -4.67 -3.94
CA ALA A 5 -3.21 -3.87 -3.71
C ALA A 5 -2.80 -2.52 -3.10
N TYR A 6 -3.59 -1.49 -3.34
CA TYR A 6 -3.39 -0.15 -2.79
C TYR A 6 -4.74 0.52 -2.53
N ALA A 7 -4.78 1.38 -1.53
CA ALA A 7 -5.90 2.28 -1.27
C ALA A 7 -5.34 3.69 -1.01
N CYS A 8 -6.15 4.70 -1.29
CA CYS A 8 -5.81 6.08 -1.00
C CYS A 8 -6.07 6.41 0.48
N GLU A 9 -5.46 7.49 0.96
CA GLU A 9 -5.66 7.97 2.33
C GLU A 9 -7.15 8.14 2.67
N GLY A 10 -7.54 7.69 3.86
CA GLY A 10 -8.94 7.70 4.31
C GLY A 10 -9.82 6.58 3.74
N LYS A 11 -9.28 5.68 2.90
CA LYS A 11 -9.99 4.49 2.40
C LYS A 11 -9.47 3.23 3.08
N THR A 12 -10.32 2.22 3.15
CA THR A 12 -9.97 0.88 3.63
C THR A 12 -9.37 0.06 2.49
N LEU A 13 -8.22 -0.56 2.75
CA LEU A 13 -7.63 -1.56 1.85
C LEU A 13 -8.01 -2.95 2.33
N GLU A 14 -8.71 -3.71 1.49
CA GLU A 14 -9.00 -5.12 1.73
C GLU A 14 -8.01 -5.98 0.95
N ILE A 15 -7.46 -7.01 1.60
CA ILE A 15 -6.52 -7.95 1.00
C ILE A 15 -7.06 -9.34 1.25
N GLU A 16 -7.28 -10.09 0.19
CA GLU A 16 -7.80 -11.45 0.25
C GLU A 16 -6.89 -12.41 -0.52
N CYS A 17 -6.94 -13.68 -0.13
CA CYS A 17 -6.36 -14.77 -0.88
C CYS A 17 -7.49 -15.70 -1.32
N GLY A 18 -7.33 -16.33 -2.49
CA GLY A 18 -8.28 -17.37 -2.91
C GLY A 18 -8.33 -18.55 -1.92
N GLU A 19 -9.38 -19.37 -2.02
CA GLU A 19 -9.63 -20.49 -1.10
C GLU A 19 -8.40 -21.36 -0.83
N GLY A 20 -8.20 -21.70 0.45
CA GLY A 20 -7.10 -22.56 0.92
C GLY A 20 -5.72 -21.87 0.95
N LYS A 21 -5.63 -20.56 0.72
CA LYS A 21 -4.38 -19.79 0.77
C LYS A 21 -4.37 -18.80 1.93
N LEU A 22 -3.16 -18.48 2.40
CA LEU A 22 -2.91 -17.51 3.45
C LEU A 22 -2.14 -16.31 2.89
N ILE A 23 -2.35 -15.16 3.52
CA ILE A 23 -1.61 -13.95 3.22
C ILE A 23 -0.19 -14.09 3.77
N HIS A 24 0.81 -13.90 2.91
CA HIS A 24 2.21 -13.78 3.29
C HIS A 24 2.73 -12.43 2.83
N LEU A 25 2.95 -11.51 3.78
CA LEU A 25 3.32 -10.14 3.48
C LEU A 25 4.76 -10.06 2.97
N ILE A 26 4.97 -9.59 1.74
CA ILE A 26 6.30 -9.41 1.14
C ILE A 26 6.83 -7.98 1.38
N ARG A 27 5.95 -6.99 1.23
CA ARG A 27 6.25 -5.56 1.38
C ARG A 27 4.99 -4.80 1.76
N ALA A 28 5.14 -3.75 2.57
CA ALA A 28 4.09 -2.79 2.83
C ALA A 28 4.66 -1.37 2.95
N ASN A 29 3.88 -0.38 2.52
CA ASN A 29 4.22 1.03 2.66
C ASN A 29 2.96 1.87 2.83
N TYR A 30 2.94 2.71 3.86
CA TYR A 30 2.10 3.89 3.93
C TYR A 30 2.93 5.10 3.50
N GLY A 31 2.52 5.74 2.41
CA GLY A 31 3.28 6.83 1.77
C GLY A 31 2.98 6.93 0.28
N ARG A 32 3.95 7.38 -0.51
CA ARG A 32 3.81 7.64 -1.96
C ARG A 32 5.10 7.36 -2.68
N PHE A 33 5.05 6.44 -3.65
CA PHE A 33 6.15 6.14 -4.60
C PHE A 33 5.79 6.43 -6.07
N SER A 34 4.54 6.79 -6.36
CA SER A 34 4.10 7.20 -7.68
C SER A 34 3.26 8.47 -7.58
N ILE A 35 3.54 9.42 -8.46
CA ILE A 35 2.77 10.66 -8.58
C ILE A 35 1.38 10.43 -9.18
N THR A 36 1.19 9.35 -9.93
CA THR A 36 -0.07 9.07 -10.64
C THR A 36 -1.11 8.33 -9.80
N ILE A 37 -0.72 7.69 -8.70
CA ILE A 37 -1.62 6.93 -7.82
C ILE A 37 -2.20 7.88 -6.77
N CYS A 38 -3.52 7.85 -6.54
CA CYS A 38 -4.17 8.71 -5.54
C CYS A 38 -3.82 10.21 -5.71
N ASN A 39 -3.93 10.71 -6.94
CA ASN A 39 -3.63 12.10 -7.32
C ASN A 39 -4.68 12.63 -8.30
N GLU A 40 -5.92 12.72 -7.83
CA GLU A 40 -7.07 13.10 -8.65
C GLU A 40 -6.94 14.51 -9.26
N HIS A 41 -6.22 15.41 -8.59
CA HIS A 41 -6.02 16.78 -9.03
C HIS A 41 -4.76 16.98 -9.90
N GLY A 42 -4.01 15.92 -10.19
CA GLY A 42 -2.85 15.99 -11.08
C GLY A 42 -1.71 16.87 -10.56
N ASN A 43 -1.50 16.93 -9.24
CA ASN A 43 -0.40 17.68 -8.65
C ASN A 43 0.94 17.12 -9.12
N THR A 44 1.87 17.98 -9.54
CA THR A 44 3.22 17.58 -9.99
C THR A 44 4.27 17.71 -8.90
N GLU A 45 4.02 18.52 -7.88
CA GLU A 45 5.00 18.91 -6.85
C GLU A 45 5.03 17.97 -5.64
N TRP A 46 4.18 16.95 -5.59
CA TRP A 46 4.14 16.04 -4.45
C TRP A 46 5.37 15.12 -4.43
N SER A 47 5.96 14.96 -3.25
CA SER A 47 7.07 14.03 -3.06
C SER A 47 6.64 12.58 -3.31
N VAL A 48 7.39 11.89 -4.17
CA VAL A 48 7.32 10.43 -4.37
C VAL A 48 8.39 9.68 -3.57
N ASN A 49 9.11 10.38 -2.69
CA ASN A 49 10.04 9.79 -1.72
C ASN A 49 9.41 9.84 -0.33
N CYS A 50 8.18 9.32 -0.22
CA CYS A 50 7.41 9.32 1.02
C CYS A 50 7.14 7.89 1.46
N MET A 51 7.66 7.50 2.62
CA MET A 51 7.48 6.17 3.17
C MET A 51 7.51 6.16 4.69
N SER A 52 6.71 5.27 5.29
CA SER A 52 6.76 4.96 6.71
C SER A 52 7.50 3.64 6.94
N PRO A 53 8.66 3.63 7.64
CA PRO A 53 9.40 2.40 7.94
C PRO A 53 8.62 1.39 8.79
N LYS A 54 7.60 1.85 9.52
CA LYS A 54 6.79 1.01 10.41
C LYS A 54 5.68 0.24 9.65
N SER A 55 5.42 0.58 8.40
CA SER A 55 4.26 0.06 7.64
C SER A 55 4.18 -1.46 7.62
N PHE A 56 5.31 -2.13 7.37
CA PHE A 56 5.38 -3.59 7.35
C PHE A 56 5.02 -4.17 8.71
N ARG A 57 5.62 -3.66 9.79
CA ARG A 57 5.36 -4.16 11.14
C ARG A 57 3.91 -3.96 11.56
N VAL A 58 3.29 -2.84 11.20
CA VAL A 58 1.88 -2.58 11.52
C VAL A 58 0.94 -3.60 10.88
N LEU A 59 1.22 -4.04 9.64
CA LEU A 59 0.42 -5.07 8.97
C LEU A 59 0.80 -6.50 9.36
N ASN A 60 2.03 -6.73 9.79
CA ASN A 60 2.56 -8.04 10.17
C ASN A 60 2.50 -8.29 11.69
N ASN A 61 1.61 -7.61 12.42
CA ASN A 61 1.42 -7.88 13.84
C ASN A 61 0.68 -9.22 14.01
N GLU A 62 1.47 -10.28 14.03
CA GLU A 62 1.22 -11.50 14.82
C GLU A 62 1.50 -11.19 16.31
#